data_AF-X6MRI0-F1
#
_entry.id   AF-X6MRI0-F1
#
_cell.length_a   1.000
_cell.length_b   1.000
_cell.length_c   1.000
_cell.angle_alpha   90.00
_cell.angle_beta   90.00
_cell.angle_gamma   90.00
#
_symmetry.space_group_name_H-M   'P 1'
#
loop_
_entity.id
_entity.type
_entity.pdbx_description
1 polymer ?
#
loop_
_entity_poly.entity_id
_entity_poly.type
_entity_poly.pdbx_seq_one_letter_code
_entity_poly.pdbx_strand_id
1 'polypeptide(L)'
;MRYLKPKFVVGCHCDYIEGEKVIAEELTLYRDTIAFVHDQTVRLMNKHYHVDDIVHAVETSLPKRMKRGRVQQFYGTIEWSIRAIFMHYLGWFSGEPADLYPATHSTRGKYLLHLLTQISYQAQFAHFSRDVNRDRPIGDIIRNVITTLKQMLYDLPVDLSKDTVAYPQERFILEVSTWILSYLRKKDEKEWEEIATATEKQKWENEILETRWKVMRDIASRSFSANGRNYLISHWLEEQFQLSFQPSSQGSEVPKFLPVAWFLDNLRTKINPASCDEHFNCTVVVKITDDTNIYLLQVRGPVLEVKPLKKSTLCAKGVANLKNLLYARQFLNKKHLQKGTEDEAILFWSKFEGMLPVKATPKL
;
A
#
# COMPACT_ATOMS: atom_id res chain seq x y z
N MET A 1 -26.29 -22.12 -2.91
CA MET A 1 -26.21 -22.41 -4.37
C MET A 1 -26.19 -23.90 -4.69
N ARG A 2 -25.38 -24.77 -4.05
CA ARG A 2 -25.39 -26.23 -4.34
C ARG A 2 -26.77 -26.90 -4.26
N TYR A 3 -27.60 -26.51 -3.29
CA TYR A 3 -28.95 -27.04 -3.11
C TYR A 3 -29.90 -26.75 -4.30
N LEU A 4 -29.55 -25.80 -5.18
CA LEU A 4 -30.33 -25.44 -6.35
C LEU A 4 -30.13 -26.42 -7.52
N LYS A 5 -29.14 -27.32 -7.44
CA LYS A 5 -28.80 -28.29 -8.50
C LYS A 5 -28.69 -27.62 -9.89
N PRO A 6 -27.89 -26.55 -10.02
CA PRO A 6 -27.83 -25.80 -11.26
C PRO A 6 -27.18 -26.64 -12.38
N LYS A 7 -27.68 -26.46 -13.61
CA LYS A 7 -27.03 -27.00 -14.81
C LYS A 7 -25.85 -26.14 -15.27
N PHE A 8 -25.91 -24.83 -15.00
CA PHE A 8 -24.88 -23.85 -15.38
C PHE A 8 -24.61 -22.89 -14.23
N VAL A 9 -23.36 -22.47 -14.07
CA VAL A 9 -22.96 -21.34 -13.22
C VAL A 9 -22.15 -20.37 -14.07
N VAL A 10 -22.58 -19.11 -14.10
CA VAL A 10 -21.92 -18.02 -14.85
C VAL A 10 -21.48 -16.96 -13.86
N GLY A 11 -20.18 -16.68 -13.81
CA GLY A 11 -19.60 -15.61 -12.98
C GLY A 11 -19.43 -14.32 -13.76
N CYS A 12 -19.14 -13.22 -13.06
CA CYS A 12 -18.73 -11.95 -13.68
C CYS A 12 -17.27 -12.00 -14.22
N HIS A 13 -16.51 -13.02 -13.81
CA HIS A 13 -15.15 -13.30 -14.24
C HIS A 13 -14.99 -14.81 -14.46
N CYS A 14 -14.00 -15.17 -15.30
CA CYS A 14 -13.66 -16.54 -15.69
C CYS A 14 -14.76 -17.25 -16.52
N ASP A 15 -14.45 -18.47 -16.97
CA ASP A 15 -15.37 -19.29 -17.76
C ASP A 15 -16.52 -19.85 -16.90
N TYR A 16 -17.67 -20.06 -17.55
CA TYR A 16 -18.80 -20.74 -16.96
C TYR A 16 -18.47 -22.19 -16.56
N ILE A 17 -19.30 -22.76 -15.70
CA ILE A 17 -19.25 -24.17 -15.29
C ILE A 17 -20.55 -24.84 -15.71
N GLU A 18 -20.46 -26.00 -16.34
CA GLU A 18 -21.59 -26.80 -16.79
C GLU A 18 -21.62 -28.17 -16.09
N GLY A 19 -22.83 -28.65 -15.80
CA GLY A 19 -23.09 -29.97 -15.23
C GLY A 19 -23.24 -29.94 -13.71
N GLU A 20 -24.39 -30.43 -13.22
CA GLU A 20 -24.75 -30.39 -11.79
C GLU A 20 -23.67 -30.98 -10.89
N LYS A 21 -23.14 -32.16 -11.23
CA LYS A 21 -22.11 -32.86 -10.44
C LYS A 21 -20.80 -32.06 -10.37
N VAL A 22 -20.33 -31.56 -11.52
CA VAL A 22 -19.10 -30.76 -11.62
C VAL A 22 -19.26 -29.48 -10.80
N ILE A 23 -20.39 -28.79 -10.95
CA ILE A 23 -20.69 -27.58 -10.17
C ILE A 23 -20.73 -27.89 -8.67
N ALA A 24 -21.36 -28.98 -8.25
CA ALA A 24 -21.41 -29.37 -6.85
C ALA A 24 -20.02 -29.65 -6.29
N GLU A 25 -19.16 -30.34 -7.03
CA GLU A 25 -17.78 -30.65 -6.65
C GLU A 25 -16.92 -29.39 -6.57
N GLU A 26 -16.99 -28.51 -7.57
CA GLU A 26 -16.24 -27.23 -7.61
C GLU A 26 -16.66 -26.30 -6.46
N LEU A 27 -17.97 -26.09 -6.26
CA LEU A 27 -18.45 -25.25 -5.15
C LEU A 27 -18.10 -25.84 -3.78
N THR A 28 -18.01 -27.18 -3.69
CA THR A 28 -17.56 -27.84 -2.46
C THR A 28 -16.07 -27.59 -2.24
N LEU A 29 -15.25 -27.78 -3.26
CA LEU A 29 -13.81 -27.56 -3.20
C LEU A 29 -13.49 -26.10 -2.84
N TYR A 30 -14.14 -25.13 -3.49
CA TYR A 30 -13.97 -23.71 -3.17
C TYR A 30 -14.34 -23.39 -1.72
N ARG A 31 -15.52 -23.83 -1.26
CA ARG A 31 -15.95 -23.65 0.13
C ARG A 31 -14.94 -24.24 1.10
N ASP A 32 -14.50 -25.47 0.85
CA ASP A 32 -13.62 -26.21 1.76
C ASP A 32 -12.22 -25.59 1.81
N THR A 33 -11.70 -25.11 0.68
CA THR A 33 -10.42 -24.38 0.64
C THR A 33 -10.49 -23.08 1.44
N ILE A 34 -11.56 -22.29 1.27
CA ILE A 34 -11.75 -21.04 2.03
C ILE A 34 -11.87 -21.34 3.53
N ALA A 35 -12.72 -22.30 3.90
CA ALA A 35 -12.92 -22.70 5.29
C ALA A 35 -11.63 -23.23 5.90
N PHE A 36 -10.86 -24.06 5.18
CA PHE A 36 -9.58 -24.58 5.66
C PHE A 36 -8.59 -23.44 5.96
N VAL A 37 -8.38 -22.51 5.02
CA VAL A 37 -7.45 -21.40 5.21
C VAL A 37 -7.89 -20.52 6.39
N HIS A 38 -9.18 -20.21 6.49
CA HIS A 38 -9.73 -19.47 7.62
C HIS A 38 -9.52 -20.18 8.95
N ASP A 39 -10.01 -21.42 9.06
CA ASP A 39 -10.06 -22.14 10.34
C ASP A 39 -8.65 -22.52 10.82
N GLN A 40 -7.73 -22.87 9.92
CA GLN A 40 -6.34 -23.13 10.32
C GLN A 40 -5.63 -21.85 10.75
N THR A 41 -5.92 -20.71 10.13
CA THR A 41 -5.41 -19.41 10.56
C THR A 41 -5.89 -19.09 11.97
N VAL A 42 -7.21 -19.12 12.21
CA VAL A 42 -7.80 -18.85 13.54
C VAL A 42 -7.31 -19.86 14.58
N ARG A 43 -7.20 -21.14 14.22
CA ARG A 43 -6.67 -22.18 15.14
C ARG A 43 -5.24 -21.87 15.57
N LEU A 44 -4.38 -21.40 14.67
CA LEU A 44 -2.98 -21.09 15.00
C LEU A 44 -2.84 -19.75 15.73
N MET A 45 -3.69 -18.77 15.42
CA MET A 45 -3.82 -17.55 16.23
C MET A 45 -4.17 -17.86 17.68
N ASN A 46 -5.15 -18.74 17.91
CA ASN A 46 -5.54 -19.20 19.26
C ASN A 46 -4.43 -19.99 19.97
N LYS A 47 -3.40 -20.41 19.24
CA LYS A 47 -2.19 -21.03 19.79
C LYS A 47 -1.01 -20.04 19.91
N HIS A 48 -1.27 -18.75 19.74
CA HIS A 48 -0.28 -17.67 19.84
C HIS A 48 0.86 -17.75 18.81
N TYR A 49 0.62 -18.32 17.63
CA TYR A 49 1.61 -18.31 16.55
C TYR A 49 1.71 -16.91 15.94
N HIS A 50 2.94 -16.50 15.59
CA HIS A 50 3.18 -15.30 14.81
C HIS A 50 2.62 -15.44 13.39
N VAL A 51 2.14 -14.36 12.78
CA VAL A 51 1.45 -14.41 11.47
C VAL A 51 2.31 -15.05 10.37
N ASP A 52 3.63 -14.84 10.39
CA ASP A 52 4.54 -15.44 9.42
C ASP A 52 4.66 -16.96 9.59
N ASP A 53 4.63 -17.46 10.82
CA ASP A 53 4.63 -18.90 11.11
C ASP A 53 3.30 -19.54 10.71
N ILE A 54 2.18 -18.81 10.86
CA ILE A 54 0.87 -19.26 10.40
C ILE A 54 0.87 -19.44 8.88
N VAL A 55 1.40 -18.47 8.14
CA VAL A 55 1.54 -18.57 6.67
C VAL A 55 2.28 -19.84 6.30
N HIS A 56 3.45 -20.07 6.89
CA HIS A 56 4.24 -21.26 6.61
C HIS A 56 3.50 -22.56 6.96
N ALA A 57 2.88 -22.64 8.13
CA ALA A 57 2.19 -23.84 8.61
C ALA A 57 0.95 -24.18 7.77
N VAL A 58 0.17 -23.19 7.35
CA VAL A 58 -1.04 -23.41 6.55
C VAL A 58 -0.70 -23.81 5.11
N GLU A 59 0.28 -23.15 4.48
CA GLU A 59 0.68 -23.48 3.10
C GLU A 59 1.28 -24.89 2.97
N THR A 60 2.09 -25.28 3.95
CA THR A 60 2.70 -26.62 4.01
C THR A 60 1.68 -27.72 4.30
N SER A 61 0.69 -27.44 5.14
CA SER A 61 -0.38 -28.41 5.47
C SER A 61 -1.55 -28.45 4.47
N LEU A 62 -1.56 -27.54 3.48
CA LEU A 62 -2.65 -27.46 2.51
C LEU A 62 -2.79 -28.76 1.69
N PRO A 63 -3.98 -29.42 1.72
CA PRO A 63 -4.21 -30.66 0.98
C PRO A 63 -3.99 -30.55 -0.52
N LYS A 64 -3.47 -31.60 -1.16
CA LYS A 64 -3.17 -31.63 -2.62
C LYS A 64 -4.38 -31.26 -3.49
N ARG A 65 -5.59 -31.64 -3.09
CA ARG A 65 -6.83 -31.31 -3.83
C ARG A 65 -7.09 -29.80 -3.87
N MET A 66 -6.67 -29.06 -2.84
CA MET A 66 -6.84 -27.60 -2.72
C MET A 66 -5.75 -26.80 -3.45
N LYS A 67 -4.84 -27.48 -4.17
CA LYS A 67 -3.75 -26.87 -4.94
C LYS A 67 -3.98 -26.92 -6.46
N ARG A 68 -5.18 -27.29 -6.91
CA ARG A 68 -5.46 -27.59 -8.33
C ARG A 68 -6.80 -27.04 -8.78
N GLY A 69 -6.97 -26.89 -10.08
CA GLY A 69 -8.22 -26.46 -10.69
C GLY A 69 -8.51 -25.00 -10.34
N ARG A 70 -9.79 -24.69 -10.14
CA ARG A 70 -10.23 -23.29 -10.02
C ARG A 70 -9.84 -22.63 -8.69
N VAL A 71 -9.47 -23.41 -7.66
CA VAL A 71 -8.97 -22.89 -6.38
C VAL A 71 -7.49 -22.48 -6.38
N GLN A 72 -6.81 -22.57 -7.52
CA GLN A 72 -5.43 -22.08 -7.64
C GLN A 72 -5.34 -20.56 -7.47
N GLN A 73 -4.14 -20.11 -7.09
CA GLN A 73 -3.84 -18.74 -6.66
C GLN A 73 -3.63 -17.77 -7.84
N PHE A 74 -4.54 -17.76 -8.83
CA PHE A 74 -4.42 -16.94 -10.04
C PHE A 74 -4.54 -15.42 -9.78
N TYR A 75 -5.29 -15.04 -8.75
CA TYR A 75 -5.59 -13.64 -8.43
C TYR A 75 -5.02 -13.28 -7.06
N GLY A 76 -5.62 -13.80 -5.99
CA GLY A 76 -5.09 -13.72 -4.64
C GLY A 76 -4.17 -14.88 -4.29
N THR A 77 -3.52 -14.79 -3.14
CA THR A 77 -2.68 -15.85 -2.58
C THR A 77 -3.21 -16.26 -1.20
N ILE A 78 -2.88 -17.47 -0.78
CA ILE A 78 -3.21 -18.01 0.53
C ILE A 78 -2.53 -17.18 1.60
N GLU A 79 -1.25 -16.86 1.44
CA GLU A 79 -0.55 -15.94 2.34
C GLU A 79 -1.29 -14.61 2.53
N TRP A 80 -1.72 -13.94 1.45
CA TRP A 80 -2.43 -12.66 1.59
C TRP A 80 -3.76 -12.83 2.31
N SER A 81 -4.44 -13.95 2.06
CA SER A 81 -5.69 -14.29 2.74
C SER A 81 -5.47 -14.52 4.22
N ILE A 82 -4.42 -15.27 4.61
CA ILE A 82 -4.04 -15.50 6.01
C ILE A 82 -3.75 -14.19 6.72
N ARG A 83 -2.95 -13.31 6.11
CA ARG A 83 -2.63 -11.99 6.67
C ARG A 83 -3.89 -11.12 6.80
N ALA A 84 -4.81 -11.18 5.84
CA ALA A 84 -6.08 -10.46 5.91
C ALA A 84 -7.00 -11.00 7.01
N ILE A 85 -7.06 -12.33 7.20
CA ILE A 85 -7.81 -12.97 8.29
C ILE A 85 -7.21 -12.55 9.64
N PHE A 86 -5.88 -12.61 9.78
CA PHE A 86 -5.18 -12.16 10.99
C PHE A 86 -5.52 -10.70 11.30
N MET A 87 -5.39 -9.82 10.31
CA MET A 87 -5.72 -8.38 10.41
C MET A 87 -7.19 -8.16 10.80
N HIS A 88 -8.10 -8.98 10.29
CA HIS A 88 -9.53 -8.86 10.60
C HIS A 88 -9.83 -9.14 12.09
N TYR A 89 -9.17 -10.13 12.69
CA TYR A 89 -9.44 -10.53 14.07
C TYR A 89 -8.57 -9.85 15.12
N LEU A 90 -7.28 -9.61 14.83
CA LEU A 90 -6.30 -9.07 15.80
C LEU A 90 -5.75 -7.70 15.41
N GLY A 91 -5.98 -7.25 14.18
CA GLY A 91 -5.38 -6.03 13.65
C GLY A 91 -3.93 -6.24 13.19
N TRP A 92 -3.18 -5.14 13.12
CA TRP A 92 -1.82 -5.13 12.57
C TRP A 92 -0.76 -5.63 13.53
N PHE A 93 -1.02 -5.53 14.85
CA PHE A 93 -0.09 -5.89 15.90
C PHE A 93 -0.17 -7.39 16.19
N SER A 94 0.95 -8.09 16.04
CA SER A 94 1.01 -9.55 16.19
C SER A 94 0.91 -10.04 17.65
N GLY A 95 1.12 -9.14 18.61
CA GLY A 95 1.32 -9.48 20.02
C GLY A 95 2.81 -9.54 20.42
N GLU A 96 3.72 -9.62 19.46
CA GLU A 96 5.17 -9.62 19.69
C GLU A 96 5.68 -8.19 19.97
N PRO A 97 6.33 -7.91 21.12
CA PRO A 97 6.86 -6.58 21.43
C PRO A 97 7.73 -5.95 20.33
N ALA A 98 8.47 -6.74 19.55
CA ALA A 98 9.28 -6.24 18.44
C ALA A 98 8.45 -5.54 17.34
N ASP A 99 7.17 -5.89 17.20
CA ASP A 99 6.28 -5.31 16.20
C ASP A 99 5.57 -4.05 16.68
N LEU A 100 5.54 -3.75 17.98
CA LEU A 100 4.77 -2.62 18.50
C LEU A 100 5.31 -1.26 18.02
N TYR A 101 6.64 -1.13 17.95
CA TYR A 101 7.33 0.08 17.48
C TYR A 101 8.49 -0.30 16.56
N PRO A 102 8.19 -0.74 15.32
CA PRO A 102 9.23 -1.27 14.44
C PRO A 102 10.23 -0.19 14.07
N ALA A 103 11.52 -0.49 14.19
CA ALA A 103 12.58 0.38 13.71
C ALA A 103 12.42 0.64 12.20
N THR A 104 12.68 1.88 11.77
CA THR A 104 12.64 2.24 10.34
C THR A 104 13.61 1.37 9.53
N HIS A 105 13.33 1.14 8.24
CA HIS A 105 14.22 0.37 7.37
C HIS A 105 15.67 0.91 7.38
N SER A 106 15.82 2.23 7.40
CA SER A 106 17.13 2.89 7.50
C SER A 106 17.83 2.57 8.82
N THR A 107 17.10 2.62 9.94
CA THR A 107 17.62 2.25 11.27
C THR A 107 18.02 0.77 11.33
N ARG A 108 17.20 -0.13 10.78
CA ARG A 108 17.53 -1.56 10.68
C ARG A 108 18.81 -1.78 9.87
N GLY A 109 18.92 -1.11 8.72
CA GLY A 109 20.10 -1.17 7.86
C GLY A 109 21.37 -0.68 8.57
N LYS A 110 21.29 0.46 9.29
CA LYS A 110 22.39 1.00 10.10
C LYS A 110 22.90 -0.03 11.11
N TYR A 111 22.01 -0.55 11.95
CA TYR A 111 22.41 -1.45 13.03
C TYR A 111 22.82 -2.83 12.53
N LEU A 112 22.23 -3.33 11.44
CA LEU A 112 22.70 -4.55 10.79
C LEU A 112 24.17 -4.41 10.37
N LEU A 113 24.52 -3.34 9.68
CA LEU A 113 25.91 -3.09 9.28
C LEU A 113 26.83 -2.93 10.50
N HIS A 114 26.40 -2.23 11.54
CA HIS A 114 27.18 -2.08 12.76
C HIS A 114 27.41 -3.41 13.50
N LEU A 115 26.42 -4.30 13.55
CA LEU A 115 26.60 -5.62 14.13
C LEU A 115 27.62 -6.44 13.34
N LEU A 116 27.52 -6.41 12.01
CA LEU A 116 28.45 -7.13 11.12
C LEU A 116 29.88 -6.56 11.18
N THR A 117 30.05 -5.25 11.32
CA THR A 117 31.38 -4.65 11.52
C THR A 117 32.00 -5.09 12.85
N GLN A 118 31.23 -5.11 13.94
CA GLN A 118 31.73 -5.55 15.25
C GLN A 118 32.12 -7.03 15.25
N ILE A 119 31.32 -7.90 14.63
CA ILE A 119 31.63 -9.34 14.50
C ILE A 119 32.92 -9.54 13.70
N SER A 120 33.06 -8.83 12.57
CA SER A 120 34.26 -8.93 11.75
C SER A 120 35.51 -8.38 12.45
N TYR A 121 35.36 -7.30 13.22
CA TYR A 121 36.43 -6.77 14.06
C TYR A 121 36.89 -7.82 15.09
N GLN A 122 35.96 -8.40 15.86
CA GLN A 122 36.31 -9.43 16.85
C GLN A 122 36.97 -10.67 16.24
N ALA A 123 36.51 -11.12 15.06
CA ALA A 123 37.12 -12.23 14.34
C ALA A 123 38.55 -11.92 13.86
N GLN A 124 38.81 -10.69 13.41
CA GLN A 124 40.16 -10.25 13.02
C GLN A 124 41.12 -10.20 14.22
N PHE A 125 40.67 -9.75 15.40
CA PHE A 125 41.49 -9.73 16.61
C PHE A 125 41.79 -11.13 17.18
N ALA A 126 40.89 -12.10 16.97
CA ALA A 126 41.16 -13.50 17.29
C ALA A 126 42.21 -14.15 16.37
N HIS A 127 42.43 -13.58 15.17
CA HIS A 127 43.26 -14.14 14.11
C HIS A 127 44.47 -13.28 13.72
N PHE A 128 45.17 -12.69 14.70
CA PHE A 128 46.55 -12.15 14.59
C PHE A 128 46.69 -10.63 14.42
N SER A 129 47.71 -10.13 15.13
CA SER A 129 48.23 -8.77 15.15
C SER A 129 48.98 -8.37 13.87
N ARG A 130 48.77 -7.11 13.46
CA ARG A 130 49.54 -6.22 12.55
C ARG A 130 48.88 -5.90 11.20
N ASP A 131 48.81 -4.59 10.96
CA ASP A 131 48.54 -3.87 9.71
C ASP A 131 47.19 -4.10 9.01
N VAL A 132 46.17 -3.34 9.42
CA VAL A 132 45.02 -3.04 8.55
C VAL A 132 44.60 -1.59 8.77
N ASN A 133 44.55 -0.81 7.68
CA ASN A 133 43.96 0.51 7.58
C ASN A 133 42.64 0.58 8.38
N ARG A 134 42.63 1.36 9.46
CA ARG A 134 41.57 1.39 10.47
C ARG A 134 40.25 2.02 10.01
N ASP A 135 40.23 2.63 8.83
CA ASP A 135 39.19 3.62 8.50
C ASP A 135 38.07 3.11 7.57
N ARG A 136 38.14 1.87 7.03
CA ARG A 136 37.10 1.34 6.11
C ARG A 136 36.35 0.05 6.50
N PRO A 137 36.19 -0.36 7.78
CA PRO A 137 35.48 -1.58 8.12
C PRO A 137 34.07 -1.68 7.51
N ILE A 138 33.29 -0.61 7.57
CA ILE A 138 31.89 -0.63 7.11
C ILE A 138 31.78 -0.77 5.59
N GLY A 139 32.72 -0.22 4.81
CA GLY A 139 32.75 -0.38 3.36
C GLY A 139 33.05 -1.82 2.93
N ASP A 140 33.94 -2.51 3.65
CA ASP A 140 34.19 -3.94 3.45
C ASP A 140 32.98 -4.79 3.83
N ILE A 141 32.31 -4.46 4.94
CA ILE A 141 31.07 -5.14 5.32
C ILE A 141 29.99 -4.96 4.25
N ILE A 142 29.80 -3.76 3.69
CA ILE A 142 28.82 -3.54 2.62
C ILE A 142 29.16 -4.42 1.41
N ARG A 143 30.43 -4.47 0.99
CA ARG A 143 30.88 -5.37 -0.10
C ARG A 143 30.62 -6.84 0.21
N ASN A 144 30.86 -7.26 1.45
CA ASN A 144 30.58 -8.63 1.89
C ASN A 144 29.09 -8.92 1.86
N VAL A 145 28.24 -8.02 2.37
CA VAL A 145 26.78 -8.14 2.30
C VAL A 145 26.32 -8.26 0.85
N ILE A 146 26.79 -7.40 -0.05
CA ILE A 146 26.49 -7.48 -1.49
C ILE A 146 26.89 -8.84 -2.06
N THR A 147 28.10 -9.30 -1.76
CA THR A 147 28.61 -10.59 -2.22
C THR A 147 27.77 -11.75 -1.68
N THR A 148 27.39 -11.72 -0.40
CA THR A 148 26.52 -12.71 0.23
C THR A 148 25.13 -12.70 -0.40
N LEU A 149 24.51 -11.54 -0.65
CA LEU A 149 23.21 -11.47 -1.32
C LEU A 149 23.27 -12.04 -2.73
N LYS A 150 24.33 -11.75 -3.49
CA LYS A 150 24.57 -12.34 -4.83
C LYS A 150 24.75 -13.86 -4.75
N GLN A 151 25.46 -14.36 -3.74
CA GLN A 151 25.66 -15.79 -3.51
C GLN A 151 24.36 -16.49 -3.11
N MET A 152 23.57 -15.90 -2.19
CA MET A 152 22.26 -16.44 -1.80
C MET A 152 21.31 -16.56 -3.00
N LEU A 153 21.38 -15.61 -3.93
CA LEU A 153 20.65 -15.65 -5.19
C LEU A 153 21.15 -16.76 -6.13
N TYR A 154 22.45 -17.00 -6.16
CA TYR A 154 23.05 -18.08 -6.95
C TYR A 154 22.71 -19.48 -6.39
N ASP A 155 22.70 -19.62 -5.07
CA ASP A 155 22.43 -20.88 -4.36
C ASP A 155 20.94 -21.25 -4.31
N LEU A 156 20.06 -20.47 -4.95
CA LEU A 156 18.65 -20.81 -5.02
C LEU A 156 18.47 -22.19 -5.68
N PRO A 157 17.57 -23.04 -5.13
CA PRO A 157 17.36 -24.37 -5.65
C PRO A 157 16.87 -24.34 -7.11
N VAL A 158 17.44 -25.20 -7.94
CA VAL A 158 17.10 -25.33 -9.38
C VAL A 158 15.65 -25.80 -9.59
N ASP A 159 15.10 -26.56 -8.64
CA ASP A 159 13.69 -26.99 -8.67
C ASP A 159 12.76 -25.87 -8.19
N LEU A 160 12.39 -25.03 -9.14
CA LEU A 160 11.52 -23.89 -8.98
C LEU A 160 10.02 -24.26 -9.12
N SER A 161 9.68 -25.55 -9.16
CA SER A 161 8.31 -26.05 -9.42
C SER A 161 7.32 -25.90 -8.26
N LYS A 162 7.76 -25.42 -7.10
CA LYS A 162 6.87 -25.19 -5.96
C LYS A 162 6.08 -23.90 -6.20
N ASP A 163 4.75 -24.03 -6.21
CA ASP A 163 3.72 -22.97 -6.23
C ASP A 163 3.77 -22.07 -4.96
N THR A 164 4.94 -21.53 -4.63
CA THR A 164 5.13 -20.56 -3.55
C THR A 164 5.54 -19.23 -4.16
N VAL A 165 4.89 -18.16 -3.70
CA VAL A 165 5.06 -16.80 -4.22
C VAL A 165 6.49 -16.29 -4.06
N ALA A 166 7.27 -16.76 -3.07
CA ALA A 166 8.71 -16.51 -2.96
C ALA A 166 9.32 -17.48 -1.94
N TYR A 167 10.53 -17.98 -2.20
CA TYR A 167 11.30 -18.77 -1.23
C TYR A 167 11.78 -17.90 -0.06
N PRO A 168 12.00 -18.47 1.15
CA PRO A 168 12.50 -17.71 2.31
C PRO A 168 13.76 -16.91 2.02
N GLN A 169 14.69 -17.47 1.24
CA GLN A 169 15.94 -16.80 0.83
C GLN A 169 15.66 -15.56 -0.04
N GLU A 170 14.73 -15.65 -0.99
CA GLU A 170 14.38 -14.52 -1.87
C GLU A 170 13.74 -13.38 -1.09
N ARG A 171 12.84 -13.70 -0.16
CA ARG A 171 12.21 -12.71 0.75
C ARG A 171 13.26 -12.00 1.59
N PHE A 172 14.21 -12.76 2.14
CA PHE A 172 15.30 -12.21 2.92
C PHE A 172 16.19 -11.27 2.10
N ILE A 173 16.50 -11.62 0.84
CA ILE A 173 17.23 -10.72 -0.05
C ILE A 173 16.47 -9.41 -0.28
N LEU A 174 15.15 -9.48 -0.53
CA LEU A 174 14.32 -8.27 -0.68
C LEU A 174 14.29 -7.43 0.59
N GLU A 175 14.20 -8.04 1.76
CA GLU A 175 14.14 -7.36 3.04
C GLU A 175 15.47 -6.65 3.38
N VAL A 176 16.59 -7.39 3.34
CA VAL A 176 17.92 -6.85 3.62
C VAL A 176 18.28 -5.77 2.59
N SER A 177 18.03 -5.99 1.29
CA SER A 177 18.29 -4.96 0.28
C SER A 177 17.48 -3.69 0.54
N THR A 178 16.21 -3.80 0.95
CA THR A 178 15.40 -2.63 1.32
C THR A 178 16.01 -1.87 2.50
N TRP A 179 16.47 -2.56 3.54
CA TRP A 179 17.07 -1.91 4.71
C TRP A 179 18.37 -1.19 4.36
N ILE A 180 19.29 -1.86 3.66
CA ILE A 180 20.57 -1.29 3.29
C ILE A 180 20.40 -0.11 2.32
N LEU A 181 19.55 -0.23 1.30
CA LEU A 181 19.25 0.88 0.39
C LEU A 181 18.63 2.08 1.12
N SER A 182 17.72 1.83 2.07
CA SER A 182 17.12 2.90 2.89
C SER A 182 18.15 3.60 3.77
N TYR A 183 19.19 2.89 4.21
CA TYR A 183 20.28 3.48 4.98
C TYR A 183 21.24 4.27 4.09
N LEU A 184 21.65 3.71 2.95
CA LEU A 184 22.50 4.38 1.97
C LEU A 184 21.86 5.67 1.47
N ARG A 185 20.56 5.67 1.13
CA ARG A 185 19.86 6.83 0.56
C ARG A 185 19.50 7.92 1.57
N LYS A 186 19.79 7.74 2.86
CA LYS A 186 19.48 8.74 3.88
C LYS A 186 20.31 10.01 3.61
N LYS A 187 19.63 11.17 3.59
CA LYS A 187 20.18 12.49 3.21
C LYS A 187 21.19 13.10 4.21
N ASP A 188 21.50 12.41 5.31
CA ASP A 188 22.50 12.92 6.25
C ASP A 188 23.90 12.58 5.69
N GLU A 189 24.35 13.41 4.76
CA GLU A 189 25.56 13.19 3.93
C GLU A 189 26.84 13.15 4.78
N LYS A 190 26.87 13.86 5.91
CA LYS A 190 28.07 13.98 6.77
C LYS A 190 28.58 12.64 7.29
N GLU A 191 27.69 11.71 7.67
CA GLU A 191 28.11 10.38 8.16
C GLU A 191 28.74 9.54 7.04
N TRP A 192 28.32 9.74 5.79
CA TRP A 192 28.81 8.97 4.64
C TRP A 192 30.06 9.56 3.99
N GLU A 193 30.23 10.88 4.02
CA GLU A 193 31.41 11.57 3.49
C GLU A 193 32.71 11.12 4.17
N GLU A 194 32.64 10.72 5.45
CA GLU A 194 33.76 10.17 6.20
C GLU A 194 34.05 8.69 5.85
N ILE A 195 33.06 7.96 5.30
CA ILE A 195 33.10 6.51 5.09
C ILE A 195 33.46 6.13 3.65
N ALA A 196 32.89 6.83 2.67
CA ALA A 196 33.02 6.49 1.27
C ALA A 196 32.78 7.70 0.36
N THR A 197 33.43 7.70 -0.80
CA THR A 197 33.15 8.69 -1.84
C THR A 197 31.72 8.51 -2.39
N ALA A 198 31.13 9.58 -2.92
CA ALA A 198 29.81 9.52 -3.58
C ALA A 198 29.79 8.45 -4.69
N THR A 199 30.89 8.28 -5.42
CA THR A 199 31.03 7.26 -6.48
C THR A 199 31.02 5.84 -5.92
N GLU A 200 31.75 5.57 -4.84
CA GLU A 200 31.73 4.25 -4.18
C GLU A 200 30.33 3.91 -3.63
N LYS A 201 29.68 4.88 -3.01
CA LYS A 201 28.31 4.74 -2.49
C LYS A 201 27.30 4.43 -3.61
N GLN A 202 27.37 5.17 -4.72
CA GLN A 202 26.53 4.93 -5.89
C GLN A 202 26.78 3.54 -6.48
N LYS A 203 28.04 3.08 -6.52
CA LYS A 203 28.39 1.73 -6.97
C LYS A 203 27.72 0.67 -6.11
N TRP A 204 27.81 0.78 -4.79
CA TRP A 204 27.16 -0.18 -3.87
C TRP A 204 25.65 -0.18 -4.04
N GLU A 205 25.03 1.00 -4.15
CA GLU A 205 23.60 1.12 -4.40
C GLU A 205 23.19 0.38 -5.68
N ASN A 206 23.91 0.60 -6.78
CA ASN A 206 23.63 -0.06 -8.06
C ASN A 206 23.77 -1.59 -7.95
N GLU A 207 24.81 -2.10 -7.29
CA GLU A 207 25.01 -3.54 -7.14
C GLU A 207 23.92 -4.22 -6.27
N ILE A 208 23.44 -3.53 -5.23
CA ILE A 208 22.32 -4.01 -4.41
C ILE A 208 21.02 -4.01 -5.22
N LEU A 209 20.78 -2.92 -5.96
CA LEU A 209 19.62 -2.80 -6.85
C LEU A 209 19.60 -3.90 -7.91
N GLU A 210 20.72 -4.18 -8.58
CA GLU A 210 20.83 -5.27 -9.56
C GLU A 210 20.42 -6.62 -8.98
N THR A 211 20.88 -6.91 -7.77
CA THR A 211 20.56 -8.15 -7.05
C THR A 211 19.06 -8.20 -6.71
N ARG A 212 18.52 -7.10 -6.18
CA ARG A 212 17.11 -6.93 -5.83
C ARG A 212 16.20 -7.08 -7.05
N TRP A 213 16.54 -6.45 -8.17
CA TRP A 213 15.79 -6.51 -9.42
C TRP A 213 15.76 -7.91 -10.01
N LYS A 214 16.89 -8.63 -9.94
CA LYS A 214 16.95 -10.02 -10.38
C LYS A 214 16.00 -10.89 -9.52
N VAL A 215 16.03 -10.76 -8.20
CA VAL A 215 15.09 -11.48 -7.31
C VAL A 215 13.63 -11.15 -7.62
N MET A 216 13.27 -9.86 -7.80
CA MET A 216 11.90 -9.48 -8.14
C MET A 216 11.42 -10.13 -9.45
N ARG A 217 12.28 -10.14 -10.48
CA ARG A 217 11.97 -10.77 -11.77
C ARG A 217 11.87 -12.29 -11.67
N ASP A 218 12.78 -12.92 -10.93
CA ASP A 218 12.81 -14.37 -10.75
C ASP A 218 11.55 -14.83 -10.01
N ILE A 219 11.13 -14.12 -8.97
CA ILE A 219 9.85 -14.34 -8.31
C ILE A 219 8.68 -14.12 -9.30
N ALA A 220 8.65 -12.97 -9.97
CA ALA A 220 7.55 -12.61 -10.86
C ALA A 220 7.34 -13.63 -11.99
N SER A 221 8.43 -14.14 -12.57
CA SER A 221 8.40 -15.13 -13.66
C SER A 221 7.75 -16.46 -13.27
N ARG A 222 7.78 -16.80 -11.98
CA ARG A 222 7.23 -18.04 -11.41
C ARG A 222 5.91 -17.83 -10.68
N SER A 223 5.58 -16.59 -10.35
CA SER A 223 4.34 -16.27 -9.63
C SER A 223 3.14 -16.64 -10.48
N PHE A 224 2.33 -17.56 -9.97
CA PHE A 224 1.05 -17.94 -10.55
C PHE A 224 0.02 -16.81 -10.47
N SER A 225 0.04 -16.04 -9.37
CA SER A 225 -0.80 -14.85 -9.18
C SER A 225 -0.42 -13.76 -10.17
N ALA A 226 -1.37 -13.36 -11.01
CA ALA A 226 -1.21 -12.25 -11.92
C ALA A 226 -0.98 -10.93 -11.17
N ASN A 227 -1.66 -10.72 -10.05
CA ASN A 227 -1.48 -9.52 -9.22
C ASN A 227 -0.09 -9.47 -8.60
N GLY A 228 0.38 -10.59 -8.02
CA GLY A 228 1.70 -10.66 -7.38
C GLY A 228 2.82 -10.45 -8.40
N ARG A 229 2.70 -11.10 -9.56
CA ARG A 229 3.61 -10.93 -10.69
C ARG A 229 3.66 -9.48 -11.17
N ASN A 230 2.49 -8.88 -11.44
CA ASN A 230 2.42 -7.51 -11.95
C ASN A 230 2.94 -6.50 -10.91
N TYR A 231 2.65 -6.70 -9.62
CA TYR A 231 3.16 -5.84 -8.56
C TYR A 231 4.69 -5.79 -8.53
N LEU A 232 5.34 -6.96 -8.58
CA LEU A 232 6.81 -7.05 -8.58
C LEU A 232 7.44 -6.47 -9.85
N ILE A 233 6.82 -6.69 -11.02
CA ILE A 233 7.28 -6.10 -12.28
C ILE A 233 7.16 -4.57 -12.25
N SER A 234 6.02 -4.04 -11.77
CA SER A 234 5.84 -2.60 -11.65
C SER A 234 6.86 -1.97 -10.69
N HIS A 235 7.07 -2.56 -9.51
CA HIS A 235 8.11 -2.09 -8.57
C HIS A 235 9.51 -2.10 -9.19
N TRP A 236 9.86 -3.18 -9.89
CA TRP A 236 11.13 -3.27 -10.60
C TRP A 236 11.29 -2.15 -11.64
N LEU A 237 10.28 -1.90 -12.48
CA LEU A 237 10.32 -0.84 -13.49
C LEU A 237 10.32 0.57 -12.87
N GLU A 238 9.68 0.74 -11.71
CA GLU A 238 9.69 2.01 -10.95
C GLU A 238 11.10 2.33 -10.46
N GLU A 239 11.79 1.35 -9.86
CA GLU A 239 13.16 1.51 -9.38
C GLU A 239 14.17 1.80 -10.52
N GLN A 240 13.83 1.46 -11.77
CA GLN A 240 14.59 1.80 -12.98
C GLN A 240 14.27 3.18 -13.56
N PHE A 241 13.28 3.89 -13.01
CA PHE A 241 12.66 5.07 -13.63
C PHE A 241 12.13 4.80 -15.05
N GLN A 242 11.69 3.57 -15.32
CA GLN A 242 11.17 3.14 -16.64
C GLN A 242 9.65 3.17 -16.73
N LEU A 243 8.95 3.45 -15.62
CA LEU A 243 7.51 3.65 -15.64
C LEU A 243 7.17 5.07 -16.12
N SER A 244 6.42 5.14 -17.22
CA SER A 244 5.74 6.37 -17.62
C SER A 244 4.27 6.28 -17.20
N PHE A 245 3.85 7.14 -16.28
CA PHE A 245 2.45 7.29 -15.92
C PHE A 245 1.79 8.30 -16.85
N GLN A 246 0.85 7.84 -17.66
CA GLN A 246 -0.06 8.71 -18.39
C GLN A 246 -1.33 8.83 -17.54
N PRO A 247 -1.57 9.94 -16.82
CA PRO A 247 -2.84 10.13 -16.13
C PRO A 247 -3.98 9.97 -17.14
N SER A 248 -5.05 9.27 -16.78
CA SER A 248 -6.19 9.14 -17.67
C SER A 248 -6.71 10.55 -18.00
N SER A 249 -6.64 10.95 -19.27
CA SER A 249 -7.11 12.26 -19.75
C SER A 249 -8.64 12.39 -19.75
N GLN A 250 -9.35 11.29 -19.44
CA GLN A 250 -10.79 11.30 -19.24
C GLN A 250 -11.08 11.56 -17.76
N GLY A 251 -11.69 12.72 -17.49
CA GLY A 251 -12.31 12.98 -16.19
C GLY A 251 -13.33 11.88 -15.87
N SER A 252 -13.30 11.39 -14.63
CA SER A 252 -14.25 10.37 -14.19
C SER A 252 -15.67 10.92 -14.20
N GLU A 253 -16.60 10.15 -14.75
CA GLU A 253 -18.04 10.42 -14.65
C GLU A 253 -18.61 10.01 -13.28
N VAL A 254 -17.86 9.21 -12.50
CA VAL A 254 -18.29 8.69 -11.19
C VAL A 254 -18.78 9.81 -10.25
N PRO A 255 -18.10 10.96 -10.10
CA PRO A 255 -18.57 12.03 -9.22
C PRO A 255 -19.99 12.54 -9.53
N LYS A 256 -20.47 12.40 -10.78
CA LYS A 256 -21.83 12.82 -11.17
C LYS A 256 -22.92 11.96 -10.55
N PHE A 257 -22.59 10.73 -10.15
CA PHE A 257 -23.52 9.77 -9.57
C PHE A 257 -23.42 9.68 -8.04
N LEU A 258 -22.48 10.41 -7.43
CA LEU A 258 -22.31 10.41 -5.98
C LEU A 258 -23.28 11.38 -5.32
N PRO A 259 -23.92 11.01 -4.20
CA PRO A 259 -24.75 11.92 -3.43
C PRO A 259 -23.95 13.16 -2.98
N VAL A 260 -24.56 14.34 -3.02
CA VAL A 260 -23.90 15.59 -2.56
C VAL A 260 -23.43 15.48 -1.12
N ALA A 261 -24.19 14.80 -0.25
CA ALA A 261 -23.79 14.50 1.12
C ALA A 261 -22.42 13.79 1.18
N TRP A 262 -22.21 12.79 0.32
CA TRP A 262 -20.95 12.05 0.24
C TRP A 262 -19.83 12.96 -0.24
N PHE A 263 -20.07 13.81 -1.24
CA PHE A 263 -19.09 14.78 -1.71
C PHE A 263 -18.65 15.74 -0.59
N LEU A 264 -19.61 16.34 0.11
CA LEU A 264 -19.33 17.26 1.22
C LEU A 264 -18.56 16.55 2.34
N ASP A 265 -18.92 15.31 2.67
CA ASP A 265 -18.22 14.53 3.68
C ASP A 265 -16.77 14.21 3.28
N ASN A 266 -16.52 13.96 2.00
CA ASN A 266 -15.16 13.69 1.50
C ASN A 266 -14.24 14.91 1.54
N LEU A 267 -14.78 16.13 1.59
CA LEU A 267 -13.96 17.34 1.78
C LEU A 267 -13.14 17.29 3.07
N ARG A 268 -13.59 16.53 4.08
CA ARG A 268 -12.83 16.34 5.32
C ARG A 268 -11.43 15.74 5.08
N THR A 269 -11.30 14.90 4.06
CA THR A 269 -10.01 14.28 3.66
C THR A 269 -9.10 15.21 2.86
N LYS A 270 -9.63 16.36 2.42
CA LYS A 270 -8.94 17.32 1.56
C LYS A 270 -8.47 18.57 2.29
N ILE A 271 -8.84 18.74 3.56
CA ILE A 271 -8.25 19.78 4.40
C ILE A 271 -6.75 19.55 4.48
N ASN A 272 -5.98 20.61 4.26
CA ASN A 272 -4.55 20.64 4.56
C ASN A 272 -4.35 21.16 5.99
N PRO A 273 -4.06 20.29 6.97
CA PRO A 273 -3.91 20.70 8.37
C PRO A 273 -2.81 21.75 8.56
N ALA A 274 -1.73 21.68 7.77
CA ALA A 274 -0.59 22.58 7.89
C ALA A 274 -0.91 24.03 7.42
N SER A 275 -1.99 24.21 6.68
CA SER A 275 -2.45 25.54 6.24
C SER A 275 -3.51 26.14 7.17
N CYS A 276 -3.96 25.41 8.19
CA CYS A 276 -4.94 25.88 9.15
C CYS A 276 -4.24 26.41 10.41
N ASP A 277 -4.42 27.70 10.69
CA ASP A 277 -4.08 28.26 12.01
C ASP A 277 -4.91 27.57 13.11
N GLU A 278 -4.34 27.36 14.30
CA GLU A 278 -5.00 26.72 15.44
C GLU A 278 -6.24 27.51 15.90
N HIS A 279 -6.27 28.80 15.64
CA HIS A 279 -7.40 29.68 15.90
C HIS A 279 -8.35 29.85 14.72
N PHE A 280 -8.08 29.24 13.56
CA PHE A 280 -8.94 29.33 12.40
C PHE A 280 -10.30 28.69 12.70
N ASN A 281 -11.35 29.51 12.64
CA ASN A 281 -12.73 29.04 12.79
C ASN A 281 -13.57 29.66 11.67
N CYS A 282 -14.13 28.80 10.83
CA CYS A 282 -14.99 29.21 9.74
C CYS A 282 -16.24 28.35 9.75
N THR A 283 -17.39 29.00 9.61
CA THR A 283 -18.69 28.33 9.48
C THR A 283 -19.32 28.74 8.16
N VAL A 284 -19.70 27.74 7.38
CA VAL A 284 -20.34 27.88 6.07
C VAL A 284 -21.61 27.07 6.10
N VAL A 285 -22.72 27.67 5.69
CA VAL A 285 -23.98 26.95 5.47
C VAL A 285 -24.16 26.77 3.98
N VAL A 286 -24.30 25.52 3.54
CA VAL A 286 -24.51 25.14 2.16
C VAL A 286 -25.95 24.68 1.99
N LYS A 287 -26.75 25.43 1.22
CA LYS A 287 -28.09 24.99 0.81
C LYS A 287 -28.00 24.38 -0.57
N ILE A 288 -28.36 23.11 -0.69
CA ILE A 288 -28.51 22.45 -1.98
C ILE A 288 -29.91 22.75 -2.50
N THR A 289 -30.01 23.43 -3.63
CA THR A 289 -31.28 24.01 -4.11
C THR A 289 -32.27 22.99 -4.65
N ASP A 290 -31.77 21.85 -5.12
CA ASP A 290 -32.50 20.71 -5.67
C ASP A 290 -32.56 19.49 -4.71
N ASP A 291 -32.03 19.64 -3.50
CA ASP A 291 -32.20 18.72 -2.39
C ASP A 291 -32.99 19.41 -1.26
N THR A 292 -33.62 18.63 -0.40
CA THR A 292 -34.31 19.14 0.78
C THR A 292 -33.36 19.46 1.93
N ASN A 293 -32.12 18.97 1.85
CA ASN A 293 -31.10 19.09 2.88
C ASN A 293 -30.31 20.41 2.79
N ILE A 294 -29.99 20.95 3.96
CA ILE A 294 -29.04 22.05 4.13
C ILE A 294 -27.90 21.49 4.97
N TYR A 295 -26.66 21.90 4.68
CA TYR A 295 -25.48 21.39 5.35
C TYR A 295 -24.75 22.53 6.07
N LEU A 296 -24.35 22.29 7.30
CA LEU A 296 -23.41 23.12 8.04
C LEU A 296 -22.02 22.51 7.87
N LEU A 297 -21.11 23.29 7.28
CA LEU A 297 -19.69 22.99 7.21
C LEU A 297 -19.00 23.88 8.22
N GLN A 298 -18.32 23.29 9.19
CA GLN A 298 -17.59 24.03 10.20
C GLN A 298 -16.14 23.58 10.25
N VAL A 299 -15.23 24.48 9.93
CA VAL A 299 -13.79 24.28 10.12
C VAL A 299 -13.40 24.85 11.47
N ARG A 300 -12.83 24.03 12.35
CA ARG A 300 -12.25 24.44 13.64
C ARG A 300 -10.82 23.92 13.70
N GLY A 301 -9.85 24.82 13.64
CA GLY A 301 -8.44 24.46 13.43
C GLY A 301 -8.29 23.60 12.16
N PRO A 302 -7.63 22.42 12.24
CA PRO A 302 -7.42 21.55 11.09
C PRO A 302 -8.58 20.57 10.81
N VAL A 303 -9.74 20.72 11.47
CA VAL A 303 -10.85 19.76 11.38
C VAL A 303 -12.05 20.37 10.69
N LEU A 304 -12.55 19.71 9.63
CA LEU A 304 -13.86 19.98 9.03
C LEU A 304 -14.91 19.05 9.61
N GLU A 305 -15.96 19.64 10.17
CA GLU A 305 -17.21 18.96 10.49
C GLU A 305 -18.26 19.27 9.42
N VAL A 306 -18.98 18.25 8.97
CA VAL A 306 -20.12 18.39 8.05
C VAL A 306 -21.36 17.82 8.72
N LYS A 307 -22.41 18.64 8.87
CA LYS A 307 -23.66 18.24 9.53
C LYS A 307 -24.87 18.61 8.69
N PRO A 308 -25.81 17.69 8.41
CA PRO A 308 -27.09 18.07 7.85
C PRO A 308 -27.89 18.87 8.89
N LEU A 309 -28.48 19.98 8.46
CA LEU A 309 -29.39 20.83 9.22
C LEU A 309 -30.82 20.49 8.85
N LYS A 310 -31.68 20.31 9.87
CA LYS A 310 -33.13 20.20 9.65
C LYS A 310 -33.69 21.58 9.28
N LYS A 311 -34.66 21.64 8.36
CA LYS A 311 -35.33 22.90 7.97
C LYS A 311 -35.88 23.68 9.17
N SER A 312 -36.39 23.00 10.20
CA SER A 312 -36.89 23.65 11.43
C SER A 312 -35.81 24.43 12.20
N THR A 313 -34.54 24.06 12.05
CA THR A 313 -33.39 24.70 12.70
C THR A 313 -33.06 26.05 12.05
N LEU A 314 -33.40 26.27 10.77
CA LEU A 314 -33.15 27.55 10.09
C LEU A 314 -34.12 28.67 10.48
N CYS A 315 -35.36 28.32 10.87
CA CYS A 315 -36.38 29.30 11.25
C CYS A 315 -36.14 29.93 12.64
N ALA A 316 -35.21 29.39 13.43
CA ALA A 316 -34.88 29.93 14.75
C ALA A 316 -33.84 31.06 14.64
N LYS A 317 -34.29 32.28 14.29
CA LYS A 317 -33.65 33.62 14.44
C LYS A 317 -32.14 33.86 14.14
N GLY A 318 -31.35 32.86 13.73
CA GLY A 318 -29.88 32.97 13.67
C GLY A 318 -29.25 32.82 12.28
N VAL A 319 -29.95 32.26 11.29
CA VAL A 319 -29.36 32.02 9.95
C VAL A 319 -29.43 33.25 9.04
N ALA A 320 -30.36 34.17 9.28
CA ALA A 320 -30.47 35.42 8.53
C ALA A 320 -29.27 36.38 8.73
N ASN A 321 -28.43 36.16 9.75
CA ASN A 321 -27.23 36.96 10.05
C ASN A 321 -25.91 36.26 9.69
N LEU A 322 -25.94 35.07 9.05
CA LEU A 322 -24.73 34.39 8.62
C LEU A 322 -24.19 35.05 7.34
N LYS A 323 -23.14 35.87 7.47
CA LYS A 323 -22.44 36.55 6.36
C LYS A 323 -21.84 35.61 5.29
N ASN A 324 -21.82 34.30 5.53
CA ASN A 324 -21.17 33.28 4.68
C ASN A 324 -22.16 32.16 4.27
N LEU A 325 -23.35 32.51 3.79
CA LEU A 325 -24.30 31.53 3.23
C LEU A 325 -23.91 31.23 1.77
N LEU A 326 -23.61 29.96 1.46
CA LEU A 326 -23.31 29.51 0.10
C LEU A 326 -24.48 28.70 -0.47
N TYR A 327 -24.84 28.98 -1.72
CA TYR A 327 -25.84 28.21 -2.46
C TYR A 327 -25.12 27.26 -3.42
N ALA A 328 -25.51 26.00 -3.42
CA ALA A 328 -24.99 25.02 -4.38
C ALA A 328 -26.15 24.26 -5.03
N ARG A 329 -25.94 23.75 -6.25
CA ARG A 329 -26.95 23.02 -7.02
C ARG A 329 -26.32 21.76 -7.60
N GLN A 330 -27.01 20.63 -7.54
CA GLN A 330 -26.54 19.38 -8.13
C GLN A 330 -26.76 19.43 -9.65
N PHE A 331 -25.69 19.56 -10.44
CA PHE A 331 -25.82 19.61 -11.89
C PHE A 331 -26.12 18.22 -12.49
N LEU A 332 -27.40 17.90 -12.64
CA LEU A 332 -27.88 16.80 -13.49
C LEU A 332 -27.89 17.24 -14.97
N ASN A 333 -26.73 17.13 -15.61
CA ASN A 333 -26.47 17.03 -17.05
C ASN A 333 -27.23 17.90 -18.10
N LYS A 334 -26.40 18.51 -18.97
CA LYS A 334 -26.61 19.03 -20.34
C LYS A 334 -27.28 20.40 -20.56
N LYS A 335 -26.41 21.33 -21.02
CA LYS A 335 -26.63 22.60 -21.74
C LYS A 335 -27.20 23.75 -20.89
N HIS A 336 -26.55 24.91 -21.05
CA HIS A 336 -26.84 26.22 -20.45
C HIS A 336 -26.15 26.52 -19.11
N LEU A 337 -24.91 27.00 -19.21
CA LEU A 337 -24.32 27.93 -18.23
C LEU A 337 -24.91 29.32 -18.52
N GLN A 338 -25.72 29.86 -17.61
CA GLN A 338 -26.03 31.28 -17.57
C GLN A 338 -25.44 31.90 -16.30
N LYS A 339 -24.99 33.15 -16.45
CA LYS A 339 -24.41 33.98 -15.40
C LYS A 339 -25.56 34.45 -14.50
N GLY A 340 -25.65 33.93 -13.27
CA GLY A 340 -26.56 34.45 -12.24
C GLY A 340 -26.09 35.82 -11.74
N THR A 341 -27.02 36.74 -11.53
CA THR A 341 -26.78 38.07 -10.95
C THR A 341 -26.52 38.00 -9.44
N GLU A 342 -25.94 39.07 -8.90
CA GLU A 342 -25.14 39.20 -7.65
C GLU A 342 -25.69 38.65 -6.31
N ASP A 343 -26.87 38.03 -6.25
CA ASP A 343 -27.44 37.43 -5.02
C ASP A 343 -27.28 35.89 -4.93
N GLU A 344 -26.63 35.25 -5.91
CA GLU A 344 -26.34 33.82 -5.90
C GLU A 344 -24.83 33.59 -5.76
N ALA A 345 -24.38 33.17 -4.57
CA ALA A 345 -23.01 32.70 -4.39
C ALA A 345 -22.78 31.38 -5.16
N ILE A 346 -22.47 31.50 -6.46
CA ILE A 346 -22.11 30.40 -7.35
C ILE A 346 -20.62 30.11 -7.17
N LEU A 347 -20.28 29.02 -6.48
CA LEU A 347 -18.93 28.44 -6.53
C LEU A 347 -18.88 27.37 -7.62
N PHE A 348 -18.21 27.69 -8.73
CA PHE A 348 -17.84 26.75 -9.78
C PHE A 348 -16.85 25.71 -9.25
N TRP A 349 -16.91 24.48 -9.76
CA TRP A 349 -15.69 23.76 -10.15
C TRP A 349 -15.90 22.72 -11.25
N SER A 350 -15.30 23.01 -12.41
CA SER A 350 -14.85 22.02 -13.39
C SER A 350 -13.34 21.95 -13.32
N LYS A 351 -12.78 20.73 -13.30
CA LYS A 351 -11.35 20.35 -13.23
C LYS A 351 -10.66 20.57 -11.88
N PHE A 352 -10.63 19.51 -11.08
CA PHE A 352 -9.47 19.19 -10.25
C PHE A 352 -8.85 17.89 -10.78
N GLU A 353 -8.07 18.02 -11.85
CA GLU A 353 -7.11 17.00 -12.26
C GLU A 353 -5.75 17.37 -11.68
N GLY A 354 -5.14 16.44 -10.95
CA GLY A 354 -3.68 16.36 -10.83
C GLY A 354 -2.98 17.44 -10.00
N MET A 355 -1.81 17.08 -9.50
CA MET A 355 -0.91 17.93 -8.71
C MET A 355 -0.34 19.13 -9.51
N LEU A 356 -0.28 20.31 -8.85
CA LEU A 356 0.73 21.41 -8.93
C LEU A 356 0.90 22.21 -10.26
N PRO A 357 1.25 23.54 -10.20
CA PRO A 357 2.67 23.90 -10.15
C PRO A 357 3.03 25.11 -9.25
N VAL A 358 4.24 25.06 -8.71
CA VAL A 358 5.04 26.25 -8.39
C VAL A 358 5.40 26.94 -9.70
N LYS A 359 5.04 28.22 -9.89
CA LYS A 359 5.93 29.23 -10.52
C LYS A 359 5.36 30.65 -10.48
N ALA A 360 6.17 31.53 -9.90
CA ALA A 360 6.50 32.89 -10.33
C ALA A 360 5.34 33.85 -10.65
N THR A 361 5.09 34.77 -9.72
CA THR A 361 4.59 36.12 -10.00
C THR A 361 5.50 36.87 -10.98
N PRO A 362 5.00 37.39 -12.11
CA PRO A 362 5.56 38.60 -12.71
C PRO A 362 4.98 39.80 -11.96
N LYS A 363 5.87 40.67 -11.44
CA LYS A 363 5.49 42.02 -11.00
C LYS A 363 5.17 42.86 -12.23
N LEU A 364 4.04 43.57 -12.19
CA LEU A 364 3.92 44.90 -12.80
C LEU A 364 4.55 45.92 -11.84
#